data_AF-Q2H032-F1
#
_entry.id   AF-Q2H032-F1
#
_cell.length_a   1.000
_cell.length_b   1.000
_cell.length_c   1.000
_cell.angle_alpha   90.00
_cell.angle_beta   90.00
_cell.angle_gamma   90.00
#
_symmetry.space_group_name_H-M   'P 1'
#
loop_
_entity.id
_entity.type
_entity.pdbx_description
1 polymer ?
#
loop_
_entity_poly.entity_id
_entity_poly.type
_entity_poly.pdbx_seq_one_letter_code
_entity_poly.pdbx_strand_id
1 'polypeptide(L)'
;MRHEGLTKAQSSLLSQARIGDIGLRDYLFRVKVPEVRTPYCECGRGRETVEHLVVWCPDPPLQRPWDGREIRSHRDLQTVLRGVGARSRRFVRKVLGWLMDSGRLLEYRLARRLELETVDGEG
;
A
#
# COMPACT_ATOMS: atom_id res chain seq x y z
N MET A 1 5.39 -15.15 -13.16
CA MET A 1 5.54 -13.71 -13.56
C MET A 1 5.37 -12.81 -12.32
N ARG A 2 6.01 -11.63 -12.20
CA ARG A 2 5.97 -10.79 -10.97
C ARG A 2 4.57 -10.26 -10.58
N HIS A 3 3.63 -10.30 -11.51
CA HIS A 3 2.25 -9.84 -11.38
C HIS A 3 1.24 -10.99 -11.32
N GLU A 4 1.73 -12.23 -11.27
CA GLU A 4 0.89 -13.42 -11.33
C GLU A 4 -0.06 -13.49 -10.13
N GLY A 5 -1.35 -13.59 -10.41
CA GLY A 5 -2.42 -13.55 -9.42
C GLY A 5 -2.79 -12.16 -8.92
N LEU A 6 -2.14 -11.08 -9.38
CA LEU A 6 -2.55 -9.72 -9.03
C LEU A 6 -3.62 -9.21 -10.00
N THR A 7 -4.57 -8.43 -9.50
CA THR A 7 -5.47 -7.65 -10.35
C THR A 7 -4.68 -6.57 -11.11
N LYS A 8 -5.31 -5.94 -12.10
CA LYS A 8 -4.71 -4.78 -12.80
C LYS A 8 -4.39 -3.64 -11.82
N ALA A 9 -5.31 -3.36 -10.90
CA ALA A 9 -5.14 -2.33 -9.88
C ALA A 9 -3.99 -2.66 -8.93
N GLN A 10 -3.92 -3.90 -8.44
CA GLN A 10 -2.81 -4.37 -7.59
C GLN A 10 -1.46 -4.31 -8.34
N SER A 11 -1.44 -4.66 -9.62
CA SER A 11 -0.23 -4.59 -10.44
C SER A 11 0.27 -3.15 -10.63
N SER A 12 -0.65 -2.21 -10.85
CA SER A 12 -0.36 -0.77 -10.89
C SER A 12 0.18 -0.27 -9.54
N LEU A 13 -0.52 -0.59 -8.45
CA LEU A 13 -0.15 -0.19 -7.10
C LEU A 13 1.23 -0.74 -6.70
N LEU A 14 1.54 -1.98 -7.07
CA LEU A 14 2.85 -2.58 -6.82
C LEU A 14 4.00 -1.80 -7.46
N SER A 15 3.79 -1.34 -8.70
CA SER A 15 4.79 -0.55 -9.42
C SER A 15 5.01 0.80 -8.74
N GLN A 16 3.95 1.49 -8.37
CA GLN A 16 4.00 2.77 -7.65
C GLN A 16 4.63 2.63 -6.26
N ALA A 17 4.24 1.60 -5.50
CA ALA A 17 4.77 1.34 -4.16
C ALA A 17 6.27 1.05 -4.15
N ARG A 18 6.81 0.45 -5.22
CA ARG A 18 8.26 0.16 -5.35
C ARG A 18 9.10 1.41 -5.52
N ILE A 19 8.60 2.37 -6.30
CA ILE A 19 9.35 3.59 -6.64
C ILE A 19 9.02 4.76 -5.71
N GLY A 20 7.88 4.69 -4.99
CA GLY A 20 7.42 5.73 -4.09
C GLY A 20 6.73 6.91 -4.79
N ASP A 21 6.32 6.72 -6.04
CA ASP A 21 5.48 7.67 -6.80
C ASP A 21 4.02 7.18 -6.72
N ILE A 22 3.38 7.50 -5.61
CA ILE A 22 2.10 6.94 -5.17
C ILE A 22 1.29 8.02 -4.43
N GLY A 23 -0.03 7.92 -4.35
CA GLY A 23 -0.93 8.89 -3.71
C GLY A 23 -0.79 9.09 -2.18
N LEU A 24 0.40 8.92 -1.61
CA LEU A 24 0.69 9.23 -0.20
C LEU A 24 1.29 10.62 -0.06
N ARG A 25 1.15 11.22 1.13
CA ARG A 25 1.53 12.63 1.37
C ARG A 25 2.98 12.93 1.02
N ASP A 26 3.90 12.00 1.23
CA ASP A 26 5.32 12.24 0.89
C ASP A 26 5.51 12.61 -0.58
N TYR A 27 4.93 11.81 -1.48
CA TYR A 27 5.01 12.03 -2.92
C TYR A 27 4.18 13.24 -3.34
N LEU A 28 2.93 13.32 -2.88
CA LEU A 28 2.02 14.40 -3.26
C LEU A 28 2.57 15.77 -2.87
N PHE A 29 3.22 15.87 -1.70
CA PHE A 29 3.94 17.07 -1.28
C PHE A 29 5.16 17.34 -2.17
N ARG A 30 5.96 16.30 -2.49
CA ARG A 30 7.14 16.41 -3.39
C ARG A 30 6.77 16.99 -4.76
N VAL A 31 5.62 16.59 -5.31
CA VAL A 31 5.11 17.11 -6.59
C VAL A 31 4.20 18.34 -6.45
N LYS A 32 4.09 18.91 -5.25
CA LYS A 32 3.39 20.17 -4.96
C LYS A 32 1.88 20.14 -5.26
N VAL A 33 1.19 19.05 -4.91
CA VAL A 33 -0.28 19.01 -4.93
C VAL A 33 -0.83 20.07 -3.95
N PRO A 34 -1.64 21.05 -4.41
CA PRO A 34 -2.05 22.21 -3.60
C PRO A 34 -2.72 21.86 -2.27
N GLU A 35 -3.49 20.78 -2.22
CA GLU A 35 -4.24 20.33 -1.05
C GLU A 35 -3.33 19.66 0.01
N VAL A 36 -2.14 19.21 -0.39
CA VAL A 36 -1.19 18.50 0.49
C VAL A 36 -0.16 19.47 1.03
N ARG A 37 -0.41 19.98 2.25
CA ARG A 37 0.44 20.99 2.90
C ARG A 37 1.65 20.44 3.65
N THR A 38 1.73 19.12 3.83
CA THR A 38 2.79 18.48 4.62
C THR A 38 3.06 17.07 4.10
N PRO A 39 4.33 16.63 4.04
CA PRO A 39 4.68 15.26 3.67
C PRO A 39 4.52 14.28 4.83
N TYR A 40 4.25 14.76 6.05
CA TYR A 40 4.26 13.95 7.26
C TYR A 40 2.97 13.14 7.41
N CYS A 41 3.12 11.93 7.93
CA CYS A 41 2.00 11.10 8.36
C CYS A 41 1.32 11.74 9.58
N GLU A 42 0.02 11.52 9.70
CA GLU A 42 -0.78 12.03 10.83
C GLU A 42 -0.34 11.48 12.19
N CYS A 43 0.36 10.34 12.22
CA CYS A 43 0.96 9.81 13.45
C CYS A 43 2.13 10.67 13.99
N GLY A 44 2.63 11.63 13.19
CA GLY A 44 3.70 12.57 13.57
C GLY A 44 5.12 11.99 13.61
N ARG A 45 5.32 10.71 13.30
CA ARG A 45 6.63 10.03 13.46
C ARG A 45 7.50 9.97 12.20
N GLY A 46 6.99 10.40 11.06
CA GLY A 46 7.74 10.34 9.81
C GLY A 46 6.96 10.84 8.60
N ARG A 47 7.64 10.86 7.45
CA ARG A 47 7.01 11.15 6.15
C ARG A 47 6.08 10.00 5.78
N GLU A 48 4.93 10.29 5.21
CA GLU A 48 3.94 9.27 4.84
C GLU A 48 4.38 8.56 3.55
N THR A 49 5.15 7.49 3.70
CA THR A 49 5.56 6.57 2.63
C THR A 49 4.96 5.18 2.86
N VAL A 50 5.00 4.31 1.85
CA VAL A 50 4.60 2.91 2.01
C VAL A 50 5.42 2.25 3.13
N GLU A 51 6.72 2.54 3.18
CA GLU A 51 7.60 2.05 4.23
C GLU A 51 7.17 2.53 5.61
N HIS A 52 6.88 3.82 5.75
CA HIS A 52 6.40 4.34 7.02
C HIS A 52 5.10 3.64 7.43
N LEU A 53 4.09 3.59 6.56
CA LEU A 53 2.80 2.99 6.87
C LEU A 53 2.87 1.50 7.22
N VAL A 54 3.74 0.74 6.56
CA VAL A 54 3.84 -0.72 6.71
C VAL A 54 4.81 -1.14 7.83
N VAL A 55 5.87 -0.36 8.07
CA VAL A 55 6.98 -0.78 8.95
C VAL A 55 7.06 0.06 10.22
N TRP A 56 6.87 1.37 10.11
CA TRP A 56 7.26 2.32 11.17
C TRP A 56 6.08 3.01 11.86
N CYS A 57 4.90 3.01 11.24
CA CYS A 57 3.76 3.75 11.72
C CYS A 57 3.17 3.05 12.96
N PRO A 58 3.12 3.73 14.11
CA PRO A 58 2.53 3.16 15.33
C PRO A 58 1.01 3.13 15.28
N ASP A 59 0.42 3.98 14.46
CA ASP A 59 -1.03 4.17 14.34
C ASP A 59 -1.39 4.38 12.85
N PRO A 60 -1.32 3.31 12.04
CA PRO A 60 -1.70 3.39 10.64
C PRO A 60 -3.23 3.51 10.51
N PRO A 61 -3.73 4.17 9.46
CA PRO A 61 -5.15 4.54 9.34
C PRO A 61 -6.12 3.36 9.50
N LEU A 62 -7.19 3.63 10.25
CA LEU A 62 -8.00 2.70 11.05
C LEU A 62 -8.97 1.78 10.29
N GLN A 63 -9.11 1.87 8.96
CA GLN A 63 -10.14 1.05 8.27
C GLN A 63 -9.86 -0.46 8.35
N ARG A 64 -8.59 -0.86 8.54
CA ARG A 64 -8.19 -2.22 8.96
C ARG A 64 -6.80 -2.18 9.61
N PRO A 65 -6.62 -2.72 10.84
CA PRO A 65 -5.31 -2.73 11.48
C PRO A 65 -4.30 -3.55 10.68
N TRP A 66 -3.13 -2.97 10.42
CA TRP A 66 -2.01 -3.65 9.79
C TRP A 66 -1.29 -4.54 10.81
N ASP A 67 -1.32 -5.86 10.60
CA ASP A 67 -0.48 -6.77 11.38
C ASP A 67 0.94 -6.79 10.80
N GLY A 68 1.76 -5.82 11.25
CA GLY A 68 3.15 -5.61 10.82
C GLY A 68 4.17 -6.60 11.37
N ARG A 69 3.75 -7.67 12.07
CA ARG A 69 4.69 -8.63 12.68
C ARG A 69 5.61 -9.33 11.68
N GLU A 70 5.24 -9.37 10.41
CA GLU A 70 5.95 -10.10 9.35
C GLU A 70 6.85 -9.21 8.48
N ILE A 71 6.67 -7.87 8.51
CA ILE A 71 7.48 -6.91 7.75
C ILE A 71 8.02 -5.87 8.74
N ARG A 72 9.24 -6.08 9.24
CA ARG A 72 9.80 -5.31 10.36
C ARG A 72 10.90 -4.34 9.97
N SER A 73 11.26 -4.32 8.70
CA SER A 73 12.33 -3.47 8.19
C SER A 73 12.07 -3.04 6.74
N HIS A 74 12.77 -1.98 6.33
CA HIS A 74 12.88 -1.59 4.92
C HIS A 74 13.26 -2.78 4.02
N ARG A 75 14.22 -3.60 4.46
CA ARG A 75 14.71 -4.76 3.70
C ARG A 75 13.62 -5.82 3.50
N ASP A 76 12.83 -6.10 4.54
CA ASP A 76 11.71 -7.04 4.46
C ASP A 76 10.66 -6.52 3.47
N LEU A 77 10.31 -5.23 3.58
CA LEU A 77 9.35 -4.60 2.69
C LEU A 77 9.81 -4.67 1.23
N GLN A 78 11.07 -4.31 0.94
CA GLN A 78 11.62 -4.40 -0.41
C GLN A 78 11.65 -5.84 -0.93
N THR A 79 11.93 -6.81 -0.07
CA THR A 79 11.90 -8.23 -0.43
C THR A 79 10.49 -8.67 -0.81
N VAL A 80 9.49 -8.29 -0.02
CA VAL A 80 8.08 -8.52 -0.31
C VAL A 80 7.70 -7.84 -1.63
N LEU A 81 7.91 -6.53 -1.76
CA LEU A 81 7.51 -5.76 -2.94
C LEU A 81 8.19 -6.25 -4.22
N ARG A 82 9.39 -6.85 -4.18
CA ARG A 82 10.00 -7.50 -5.36
C ARG A 82 9.18 -8.69 -5.87
N GLY A 83 8.35 -9.32 -5.02
CA GLY A 83 7.42 -10.38 -5.39
C GLY A 83 8.10 -11.68 -5.82
N VAL A 84 9.34 -11.91 -5.39
CA VAL A 84 10.13 -13.10 -5.74
C VAL A 84 9.84 -14.23 -4.76
N GLY A 85 9.32 -15.34 -5.28
CA GLY A 85 8.98 -16.54 -4.49
C GLY A 85 7.51 -16.57 -4.00
N ALA A 86 7.01 -17.78 -3.73
CA ALA A 86 5.61 -18.00 -3.36
C ALA A 86 5.21 -17.27 -2.06
N ARG A 87 6.12 -17.23 -1.08
CA ARG A 87 5.92 -16.48 0.18
C ARG A 87 5.70 -15.00 -0.12
N SER A 88 6.63 -14.36 -0.82
CA SER A 88 6.55 -12.94 -1.19
C SER A 88 5.29 -12.61 -1.98
N ARG A 89 4.83 -13.47 -2.90
CA ARG A 89 3.57 -13.25 -3.64
C ARG A 89 2.35 -13.12 -2.71
N ARG A 90 2.24 -13.96 -1.68
CA ARG A 90 1.15 -13.85 -0.68
C ARG A 90 1.27 -12.54 0.10
N PHE A 91 2.48 -12.19 0.53
CA PHE A 91 2.73 -10.95 1.26
C PHE A 91 2.46 -9.70 0.44
N VAL A 92 2.81 -9.70 -0.84
CA VAL A 92 2.49 -8.61 -1.78
C VAL A 92 0.99 -8.38 -1.80
N ARG A 93 0.19 -9.43 -1.98
CA ARG A 93 -1.28 -9.30 -1.97
C ARG A 93 -1.81 -8.73 -0.66
N LYS A 94 -1.26 -9.19 0.48
CA LYS A 94 -1.63 -8.70 1.82
C LYS A 94 -1.31 -7.20 1.97
N VAL A 95 -0.10 -6.77 1.59
CA VAL A 95 0.31 -5.35 1.63
C VAL A 95 -0.55 -4.50 0.70
N LEU A 96 -0.73 -4.90 -0.56
CA LEU A 96 -1.47 -4.13 -1.56
C LEU A 96 -2.96 -4.02 -1.19
N GLY A 97 -3.57 -5.13 -0.77
CA GLY A 97 -4.95 -5.12 -0.31
C GLY A 97 -5.16 -4.22 0.90
N TRP A 98 -4.22 -4.26 1.87
CA TRP A 98 -4.25 -3.36 3.01
C TRP A 98 -4.07 -1.88 2.62
N LEU A 99 -3.14 -1.57 1.71
CA LEU A 99 -2.94 -0.20 1.22
C LEU A 99 -4.21 0.34 0.53
N MET A 100 -4.90 -0.49 -0.27
CA MET A 100 -6.18 -0.13 -0.89
C MET A 100 -7.29 0.08 0.15
N ASP A 101 -7.30 -0.71 1.23
CA ASP A 101 -8.26 -0.56 2.34
C ASP A 101 -7.94 0.59 3.29
N SER A 102 -6.71 1.11 3.27
CA SER A 102 -6.22 2.11 4.24
C SER A 102 -6.96 3.45 4.21
N GLY A 103 -7.72 3.72 3.14
CA GLY A 103 -8.37 5.01 2.91
C GLY A 103 -7.43 6.14 2.46
N ARG A 104 -6.12 5.90 2.34
CA ARG A 104 -5.13 6.89 1.87
C ARG A 104 -5.07 7.00 0.35
N LEU A 105 -5.25 5.89 -0.34
CA LEU A 105 -5.10 5.79 -1.80
C LEU A 105 -6.46 5.87 -2.50
N LEU A 106 -7.00 7.08 -2.59
CA LEU A 106 -8.35 7.34 -3.11
C LEU A 106 -8.50 6.91 -4.57
N GLU A 107 -7.42 6.97 -5.35
CA GLU A 107 -7.36 6.57 -6.74
C GLU A 107 -7.65 5.07 -6.96
N TYR A 108 -7.48 4.23 -5.94
CA TYR A 108 -7.78 2.80 -6.01
C TYR A 108 -9.14 2.43 -5.43
N ARG A 109 -9.91 3.38 -4.90
CA ARG A 109 -11.19 3.11 -4.20
C ARG A 109 -12.21 2.37 -5.06
N LEU A 110 -12.39 2.81 -6.32
CA LEU A 110 -13.35 2.17 -7.24
C LEU A 110 -12.90 0.75 -7.60
N ALA A 111 -11.63 0.58 -7.96
CA ALA A 111 -11.08 -0.73 -8.27
C ALA A 111 -11.23 -1.69 -7.09
N ARG A 112 -10.95 -1.22 -5.87
CA ARG A 112 -11.10 -2.01 -4.66
C ARG A 112 -12.55 -2.45 -4.41
N ARG A 113 -13.53 -1.56 -4.66
CA ARG A 113 -14.95 -1.90 -4.54
C ARG A 113 -15.34 -3.02 -5.50
N LEU A 114 -14.97 -2.89 -6.77
CA LEU A 114 -15.25 -3.89 -7.81
C LEU A 114 -14.61 -5.24 -7.48
N GLU A 115 -13.38 -5.24 -6.94
CA GLU A 115 -12.71 -6.47 -6.49
C GLU A 115 -13.49 -7.20 -5.39
N LEU A 116 -14.10 -6.48 -4.45
CA LEU A 116 -14.89 -7.07 -3.37
C LEU A 116 -16.23 -7.62 -3.90
N GLU A 117 -16.91 -6.86 -4.78
CA GLU A 117 -18.16 -7.29 -5.42
C GLU A 117 -18.00 -8.57 -6.24
N THR A 118 -16.86 -8.74 -6.93
CA THR A 118 -16.57 -9.98 -7.68
C THR A 118 -16.35 -11.20 -6.79
N VAL A 119 -15.89 -11.01 -5.55
CA VAL A 119 -15.66 -12.13 -4.61
C VAL A 119 -16.98 -12.56 -3.95
N ASP A 120 -17.88 -11.61 -3.69
CA ASP A 120 -19.18 -11.88 -3.05
C ASP A 120 -20.21 -12.48 -4.04
N GLY A 121 -20.03 -12.29 -5.35
CA GLY A 121 -20.91 -12.82 -6.40
C GLY A 121 -20.57 -14.23 -6.90
N GLU A 122 -19.46 -14.83 -6.44
CA GLU A 122 -19.04 -16.20 -6.78
C GLU A 122 -19.37 -17.22 -5.68
N GLY A 123 -20.22 -16.84 -4.72
CA GLY A 123 -20.68 -17.67 -3.59
C GLY A 123 -21.92 -18.51 -3.86
#